data_AF-A0A0Q7U6Z8-F1
#
_entry.id   AF-A0A0Q7U6Z8-F1
#
_cell.length_a   1.000
_cell.length_b   1.000
_cell.length_c   1.000
_cell.angle_alpha   90.00
_cell.angle_beta   90.00
_cell.angle_gamma   90.00
#
_symmetry.space_group_name_H-M   'P 1'
#
loop_
_entity.id
_entity.type
_entity.pdbx_description
1 polymer ?
#
loop_
_entity_poly.entity_id
_entity_poly.type
_entity_poly.pdbx_seq_one_letter_code
_entity_poly.pdbx_strand_id
1 'polypeptide(L)' 'MQALGTMPTPTPTVDPMLVSPGPMGFAVIVILVVLVTLLVLDMLRRVRRARYREEANEALDAEEAAAREREARRDADDG' A
#
# COMPACT_ATOMS: atom_id res chain seq x y z
N MET A 1 -4.16 -65.62 -17.84
CA MET A 1 -4.64 -64.65 -16.84
C MET A 1 -3.40 -63.99 -16.24
N GLN A 2 -2.91 -62.89 -16.83
CA GLN A 2 -1.70 -62.22 -16.34
C GLN A 2 -2.01 -61.52 -15.01
N ALA A 3 -1.15 -61.73 -14.01
CA ALA A 3 -1.21 -61.05 -12.74
C ALA A 3 -0.83 -59.57 -12.93
N LEU A 4 -1.73 -58.67 -12.54
CA LEU A 4 -1.43 -57.24 -12.40
C LEU A 4 -0.32 -57.10 -11.34
N GLY A 5 0.89 -56.78 -11.78
CA GLY A 5 2.01 -56.51 -10.90
C GLY A 5 1.68 -55.34 -9.98
N THR A 6 1.76 -55.58 -8.67
CA THR A 6 1.63 -54.54 -7.65
C THR A 6 2.77 -53.54 -7.84
N MET A 7 2.47 -52.33 -8.32
CA MET A 7 3.49 -51.29 -8.37
C MET A 7 3.88 -50.90 -6.93
N PRO A 8 5.18 -50.81 -6.61
CA PRO A 8 5.61 -50.39 -5.28
C PRO A 8 5.12 -48.96 -5.01
N THR A 9 4.38 -48.78 -3.93
CA THR A 9 4.00 -47.44 -3.45
C THR A 9 5.27 -46.73 -2.96
N PRO A 10 5.62 -45.55 -3.50
CA PRO A 10 6.74 -44.78 -2.99
C PRO A 10 6.50 -44.45 -1.51
N THR A 11 7.43 -44.88 -0.66
CA THR A 11 7.40 -44.53 0.77
C THR A 11 8.13 -43.19 0.94
N PRO A 12 7.47 -42.16 1.47
CA PRO A 12 8.14 -40.88 1.71
C PRO A 12 9.33 -41.07 2.64
N THR A 13 10.52 -40.68 2.18
CA THR A 13 11.77 -40.72 2.97
C THR A 13 12.02 -39.44 3.77
N VAL A 14 11.22 -38.40 3.53
CA VAL A 14 11.26 -37.10 4.21
C VAL A 14 9.90 -36.82 4.82
N ASP A 15 9.88 -36.34 6.06
CA ASP A 15 8.65 -35.94 6.75
C ASP A 15 7.96 -34.79 5.98
N PRO A 16 6.70 -34.93 5.53
CA PRO A 16 5.98 -33.88 4.81
C PRO A 16 5.79 -32.58 5.62
N MET A 17 5.86 -32.64 6.95
CA MET A 17 5.85 -31.46 7.83
C MET A 17 7.18 -30.71 7.84
N LEU A 18 8.24 -31.26 7.24
CA LEU A 18 9.54 -30.61 7.11
C LEU A 18 9.57 -29.52 6.02
N VAL A 19 8.72 -29.64 5.00
CA VAL A 19 8.75 -28.76 3.79
C VAL A 19 7.54 -27.85 3.68
N SER A 20 6.53 -28.07 4.51
CA SER A 20 5.35 -27.20 4.61
C SER A 20 5.51 -26.43 5.91
N PRO A 21 5.58 -25.08 5.90
CA PRO A 21 5.35 -24.32 7.12
C PRO A 21 3.95 -24.74 7.57
N GLY A 22 3.84 -25.53 8.65
CA GLY A 22 2.56 -26.05 9.12
C GLY A 22 1.56 -24.92 9.43
N PRO A 23 0.40 -25.21 10.04
CA PRO A 23 -0.63 -24.20 10.30
C PRO A 23 -0.11 -22.89 10.93
N MET A 24 0.91 -22.99 11.80
CA MET A 24 1.60 -21.84 12.39
C MET A 24 2.35 -20.98 11.37
N GLY A 25 3.10 -21.58 10.44
CA GLY A 25 3.81 -20.84 9.40
C GLY A 25 2.87 -20.14 8.43
N PHE A 26 1.74 -20.77 8.10
CA PHE A 26 0.68 -20.13 7.32
C PHE A 26 0.08 -18.92 8.06
N ALA A 27 -0.19 -19.04 9.36
CA ALA A 27 -0.68 -17.93 10.17
C ALA A 27 0.29 -16.73 10.18
N VAL A 28 1.59 -16.98 10.25
CA VAL A 28 2.62 -15.92 10.17
C VAL A 28 2.56 -15.18 8.83
N ILE A 29 2.42 -15.91 7.71
CA ILE A 29 2.30 -15.29 6.38
C ILE A 29 1.02 -14.47 6.26
N VAL A 30 -0.12 -14.97 6.77
CA VAL A 30 -1.37 -14.20 6.77
C VAL A 30 -1.21 -12.88 7.54
N ILE A 31 -0.59 -12.92 8.72
CA ILE A 31 -0.31 -11.72 9.51
C ILE A 31 0.60 -10.76 8.74
N LEU A 32 1.66 -11.28 8.10
CA LEU A 32 2.56 -10.46 7.30
C LEU A 32 1.82 -9.75 6.15
N VAL A 33 0.96 -10.47 5.43
CA VAL A 33 0.14 -9.91 4.35
C VAL A 33 -0.80 -8.83 4.88
N VAL A 34 -1.42 -9.04 6.03
CA VAL A 34 -2.27 -8.03 6.68
C VAL A 34 -1.46 -6.79 7.04
N LEU A 35 -0.29 -6.95 7.66
CA LEU A 35 0.59 -5.83 8.02
C LEU A 35 1.03 -5.03 6.78
N VAL A 36 1.45 -5.71 5.71
CA VAL A 36 1.84 -5.06 4.45
C VAL A 36 0.64 -4.35 3.82
N THR A 37 -0.54 -4.97 3.82
CA THR A 37 -1.76 -4.35 3.29
C THR A 37 -2.14 -3.10 4.09
N LEU A 38 -2.12 -3.19 5.42
CA LEU A 38 -2.38 -2.05 6.30
C LEU A 38 -1.35 -0.93 6.07
N LEU A 39 -0.07 -1.27 5.87
CA LEU A 39 0.98 -0.30 5.56
C LEU A 39 0.72 0.40 4.22
N VAL A 40 0.33 -0.34 3.19
CA VAL A 40 -0.02 0.25 1.88
C VAL A 40 -1.25 1.16 2.02
N LEU A 41 -2.30 0.72 2.71
CA LEU A 41 -3.50 1.52 2.93
C LEU A 41 -3.21 2.77 3.76
N ASP A 42 -2.36 2.66 4.77
CA ASP A 42 -1.88 3.79 5.57
C ASP A 42 -1.12 4.78 4.69
N MET A 43 -0.17 4.30 3.88
CA MET A 43 0.60 5.13 2.97
C MET A 43 -0.29 5.84 1.95
N LEU A 44 -1.27 5.14 1.37
CA LEU A 44 -2.22 5.73 0.43
C LEU A 44 -3.11 6.79 1.11
N ARG A 45 -3.60 6.52 2.32
CA ARG A 45 -4.37 7.50 3.11
C ARG A 45 -3.52 8.72 3.45
N ARG A 46 -2.27 8.51 3.85
CA ARG A 46 -1.30 9.56 4.18
C ARG A 46 -1.02 10.45 2.98
N VAL A 47 -0.71 9.85 1.82
CA VAL A 47 -0.44 10.60 0.58
C VAL A 47 -1.66 11.41 0.15
N ARG A 48 -2.86 10.81 0.13
CA ARG A 48 -4.09 11.53 -0.19
C ARG A 48 -4.31 12.72 0.74
N ARG A 49 -4.16 12.52 2.05
CA ARG A 49 -4.28 13.60 3.04
C ARG A 49 -3.25 14.70 2.84
N ALA A 50 -2.01 14.38 2.48
CA ALA A 50 -0.98 15.37 2.22
C ALA A 50 -1.32 16.21 0.98
N ARG A 51 -1.71 15.56 -0.13
CA ARG A 51 -2.06 16.23 -1.39
C ARG A 51 -3.26 17.17 -1.27
N TYR A 52 -4.33 16.76 -0.57
CA TYR A 52 -5.47 17.65 -0.35
C TYR A 52 -5.09 18.93 0.40
N ARG A 53 -4.10 18.88 1.29
CA ARG A 53 -3.65 20.07 2.02
C ARG A 53 -2.78 20.97 1.14
N GLU A 54 -1.95 20.38 0.28
CA GLU A 54 -1.13 21.14 -0.67
C GLU A 54 -2.00 21.87 -1.70
N GLU A 55 -2.93 21.17 -2.34
CA GLU A 55 -3.85 21.77 -3.33
C GLU A 55 -4.73 22.87 -2.72
N ALA A 56 -5.22 22.65 -1.48
CA ALA A 56 -6.01 23.66 -0.78
C ALA A 56 -5.17 24.88 -0.38
N ASN A 57 -3.92 24.69 0.06
CA ASN A 57 -3.03 25.79 0.40
C ASN A 57 -2.60 26.58 -0.84
N GLU A 58 -2.31 25.90 -1.95
CA GLU A 58 -1.90 26.54 -3.20
C GLU A 58 -3.00 27.43 -3.78
N ALA A 59 -4.27 27.01 -3.66
CA ALA A 59 -5.41 27.84 -4.04
C ALA A 59 -5.52 29.11 -3.19
N LEU A 60 -5.32 29.01 -1.87
CA LEU A 60 -5.32 30.16 -0.96
C LEU A 60 -4.15 31.11 -1.23
N ASP A 61 -2.95 30.58 -1.42
CA ASP A 61 -1.75 31.37 -1.74
C ASP A 61 -1.92 32.14 -3.06
N ALA A 62 -2.55 31.53 -4.07
CA ALA A 62 -2.83 32.18 -5.36
C ALA A 62 -3.88 33.30 -5.22
N GLU A 63 -4.92 33.10 -4.42
CA GLU A 63 -5.91 34.15 -4.12
C GLU A 63 -5.29 35.32 -3.37
N GLU A 64 -4.45 35.05 -2.36
CA GLU A 64 -3.72 36.09 -1.63
C GLU A 64 -2.76 36.87 -2.53
N ALA A 65 -2.01 36.17 -3.40
CA ALA A 65 -1.12 36.81 -4.35
C ALA A 65 -1.89 37.74 -5.31
N ALA A 66 -3.02 37.26 -5.84
CA ALA A 66 -3.88 38.06 -6.70
C ALA A 66 -4.49 39.27 -5.97
N ALA A 67 -4.83 39.13 -4.68
CA ALA A 67 -5.31 40.24 -3.86
C ALA A 67 -4.22 41.31 -3.68
N ARG A 68 -2.99 40.90 -3.33
CA ARG A 68 -1.85 41.81 -3.16
C ARG A 68 -1.48 42.53 -4.45
N GLU A 69 -1.50 41.85 -5.61
CA GLU A 69 -1.28 42.49 -6.91
C GLU A 69 -2.34 43.54 -7.22
N ARG A 70 -3.62 43.26 -6.90
CA ARG A 70 -4.72 44.22 -7.09
C ARG A 70 -4.56 45.44 -6.19
N GLU A 71 -4.17 45.25 -4.94
CA GLU A 71 -3.86 46.34 -4.00
C GLU A 71 -2.69 47.18 -4.52
N ALA A 72 -1.57 46.56 -4.86
CA ALA A 72 -0.41 47.25 -5.43
C ALA A 72 -0.75 48.02 -6.72
N ARG A 73 -1.63 47.47 -7.57
CA ARG A 73 -2.11 48.13 -8.79
C ARG A 73 -2.97 49.37 -8.50
N ARG A 74 -3.78 49.34 -7.43
CA ARG A 74 -4.59 50.48 -7.00
C ARG A 74 -3.72 51.58 -6.41
N ASP A 75 -2.79 51.23 -5.54
CA ASP A 75 -1.86 52.19 -4.93
C ASP A 75 -1.02 52.93 -5.98
N ALA A 76 -0.72 52.28 -7.12
CA ALA A 76 -0.01 52.88 -8.24
C ALA A 76 -0.87 53.79 -9.15
N ASP A 77 -2.20 53.67 -9.10
CA ASP A 77 -3.14 54.50 -9.88
C ASP A 77 -3.56 55.76 -9.08
N ASP A 78 -3.53 55.69 -7.75
CA ASP A 78 -3.90 56.78 -6.82
C ASP A 78 -2.73 57.73 -6.46
N GLY A 79 -1.50 57.47 -6.92
CA GLY A 79 -0.29 58.26 -6.63
C GLY A 79 0.26 59.04 -7.82
#